data_AF-A0A1C7W689-F1
#
_entry.id   AF-A0A1C7W689-F1
#
_cell.length_a   1.000
_cell.length_b   1.000
_cell.length_c   1.000
_cell.angle_alpha   90.00
_cell.angle_beta   90.00
_cell.angle_gamma   90.00
#
_symmetry.space_group_name_H-M   'P 1'
#
loop_
_entity.id
_entity.type
_entity.pdbx_description
1 polymer ?
#
loop_
_entity_poly.entity_id
_entity_poly.type
_entity_poly.pdbx_seq_one_letter_code
_entity_poly.pdbx_strand_id
1 'polypeptide(L)'
;MLLTVLPGVGAANPTDDNGIPGLLQFAEKYNESPQPASPTATSPTQKKKSPAPTTTLSAREDRQRDHRLQQQQHDKIVALEQQVARLTVERDAAVLKAKTVPVSKPQVTPPTTVPPDLPDLAGLRNLVQGVRQAVGVTLSEQQAKELVARARAREIAADEALREARHQNQSLQQQLASYRQQHDAANKALLAVDERRDALQKQLASLQQEQSTWKSDLAAAQALIKQGRDSDTALRKELGHVTARADKVQSALDVSQAELVKNRAEHKTPSSGQGQEPAVRLDDDINRQSYAAGVTLSRDIQSLQDEHRGWGVTVNEQALLAGIMDGVTGSLRLTPEALSWAQASADAALNNARASVMKRQQEAGDKYLAEFKRQTGVKESPQGFWYRIDYLGDAPIAEGAVVSVVVKESLTDGTVVQDMETSDRVLSQPLQDFPPLFQAAIKELKNHGALTMVVPPALAYGEKGYPPKVPPNATVVYTLRIDDAYMVETSPAKKL
;
A
#
# COMPACT_ATOMS: atom_id res chain seq x y z
N MET A 1 3.92 30.59 34.01
CA MET A 1 4.40 29.60 33.03
C MET A 1 3.57 29.76 31.78
N LEU A 2 4.24 29.89 30.63
CA LEU A 2 3.65 30.24 29.34
C LEU A 2 2.50 29.28 28.97
N LEU A 3 1.35 29.86 28.62
CA LEU A 3 0.32 29.18 27.84
C LEU A 3 0.88 28.98 26.44
N THR A 4 1.27 27.75 26.12
CA THR A 4 1.67 27.38 24.77
C THR A 4 0.43 27.41 23.90
N VAL A 5 0.24 28.52 23.19
CA VAL A 5 -0.66 28.61 22.04
C VAL A 5 -0.12 27.61 21.02
N LEU A 6 -0.82 26.49 20.86
CA LEU A 6 -0.63 25.60 19.73
C LEU A 6 -0.94 26.43 18.46
N PRO A 7 -0.05 26.46 17.46
CA PRO A 7 -0.37 27.11 16.20
C PRO A 7 -1.56 26.37 15.58
N GLY A 8 -2.61 27.13 15.26
CA GLY A 8 -3.78 26.64 14.54
C GLY A 8 -3.36 25.93 13.26
N VAL A 9 -3.46 24.61 13.27
CA VAL A 9 -3.55 23.82 12.05
C VAL A 9 -4.97 24.04 11.55
N GLY A 10 -5.09 24.71 10.40
CA GLY A 10 -6.31 25.29 9.86
C GLY A 10 -7.56 24.46 10.10
N ALA A 11 -8.41 24.93 11.01
CA ALA A 11 -9.83 24.73 10.90
C ALA A 11 -10.25 25.41 9.58
N ALA A 12 -10.92 24.66 8.70
CA ALA A 12 -11.54 25.23 7.52
C ALA A 12 -12.46 26.38 7.98
N ASN A 13 -12.29 27.56 7.39
CA ASN A 13 -13.15 28.70 7.68
C ASN A 13 -14.61 28.31 7.41
N PRO A 14 -15.54 28.51 8.37
CA PRO A 14 -16.95 28.19 8.19
C PRO A 14 -17.71 29.24 7.34
N THR A 15 -17.02 29.97 6.46
CA THR A 15 -17.61 31.04 5.61
C THR A 15 -17.62 30.74 4.12
N ASP A 16 -17.13 29.58 3.68
CA ASP A 16 -17.05 29.24 2.24
C ASP A 16 -18.35 28.57 1.72
N ASP A 17 -19.52 29.13 2.03
CA ASP A 17 -20.79 28.71 1.43
C ASP A 17 -20.98 29.36 0.05
N ASN A 18 -20.00 29.18 -0.83
CA ASN A 18 -20.00 29.77 -2.17
C ASN A 18 -20.90 29.02 -3.18
N GLY A 19 -21.66 28.02 -2.71
CA GLY A 19 -22.54 27.21 -3.54
C GLY A 19 -21.86 26.03 -4.24
N ILE A 20 -20.53 25.89 -4.09
CA ILE A 20 -19.69 24.87 -4.76
C ILE A 20 -19.32 23.77 -3.73
N PRO A 21 -19.44 22.47 -4.07
CA PRO A 21 -19.03 21.37 -3.19
C PRO A 21 -17.61 21.51 -2.65
N GLY A 22 -17.39 21.18 -1.38
CA GLY A 22 -16.12 21.40 -0.69
C GLY A 22 -14.91 20.77 -1.42
N LEU A 23 -15.06 19.54 -1.94
CA LEU A 23 -14.00 18.89 -2.73
C LEU A 23 -13.61 19.67 -4.01
N LEU A 24 -14.55 20.40 -4.61
CA LEU A 24 -14.28 21.23 -5.79
C LEU A 24 -13.70 22.59 -5.42
N GLN A 25 -13.96 23.12 -4.22
CA GLN A 25 -13.34 24.36 -3.75
C GLN A 25 -11.82 24.24 -3.62
N PHE A 26 -11.30 23.05 -3.29
CA PHE A 26 -9.85 22.83 -3.22
C PHE A 26 -9.15 22.80 -4.59
N ALA A 27 -9.91 22.69 -5.69
CA ALA A 27 -9.36 22.78 -7.05
C ALA A 27 -8.58 24.08 -7.27
N GLU A 28 -9.05 25.20 -6.70
CA GLU A 28 -8.38 26.50 -6.78
C GLU A 28 -7.00 26.52 -6.07
N LYS A 29 -6.80 25.69 -5.03
CA LYS A 29 -5.54 25.61 -4.26
C LYS A 29 -4.48 24.69 -4.89
N TYR A 30 -4.82 23.88 -5.90
CA TYR A 30 -3.84 22.97 -6.53
C TYR A 30 -2.75 23.70 -7.33
N ASN A 31 -2.89 25.01 -7.59
CA ASN A 31 -1.86 25.79 -8.28
C ASN A 31 -0.61 26.11 -7.43
N GLU A 32 -0.55 25.75 -6.13
CA GLU A 32 0.55 26.19 -5.25
C GLU A 32 1.32 25.11 -4.46
N SER A 33 1.06 23.79 -4.59
CA SER A 33 1.92 22.79 -3.87
C SER A 33 1.95 21.37 -4.44
N PRO A 34 3.07 20.61 -4.27
CA PRO A 34 3.27 19.30 -4.87
C PRO A 34 2.55 18.16 -4.12
N GLN A 35 1.99 17.23 -4.90
CA GLN A 35 1.22 16.06 -4.47
C GLN A 35 1.94 15.14 -3.44
N PRO A 36 1.24 14.64 -2.40
CA PRO A 36 1.69 13.49 -1.63
C PRO A 36 1.41 12.16 -2.35
N ALA A 37 2.37 11.24 -2.29
CA ALA A 37 2.34 9.93 -2.93
C ALA A 37 1.21 9.01 -2.41
N SER A 38 0.57 8.28 -3.34
CA SER A 38 -0.46 7.28 -3.05
C SER A 38 0.10 6.03 -2.34
N PRO A 39 -0.62 5.44 -1.37
CA PRO A 39 -0.21 4.18 -0.75
C PRO A 39 -0.66 2.98 -1.60
N THR A 40 0.28 2.08 -1.87
CA THR A 40 0.08 0.81 -2.59
C THR A 40 -0.77 -0.17 -1.77
N ALA A 41 -1.78 -0.74 -2.41
CA ALA A 41 -2.72 -1.71 -1.85
C ALA A 41 -2.06 -3.03 -1.41
N THR A 42 -2.36 -3.48 -0.19
CA THR A 42 -2.11 -4.85 0.30
C THR A 42 -3.44 -5.62 0.40
N SER A 43 -3.50 -6.77 -0.27
CA SER A 43 -4.59 -7.76 -0.19
C SER A 43 -4.24 -8.90 0.81
N PRO A 44 -5.23 -9.70 1.27
CA PRO A 44 -5.40 -10.01 2.69
C PRO A 44 -4.74 -11.31 3.18
N THR A 45 -4.41 -11.30 4.47
CA THR A 45 -3.78 -12.37 5.23
C THR A 45 -4.78 -13.50 5.58
N GLN A 46 -4.50 -14.73 5.12
CA GLN A 46 -5.13 -15.93 5.65
C GLN A 46 -4.57 -16.29 7.04
N LYS A 47 -5.48 -16.53 7.99
CA LYS A 47 -5.20 -17.12 9.30
C LYS A 47 -4.48 -18.47 9.17
N LYS A 48 -3.32 -18.61 9.80
CA LYS A 48 -2.81 -19.92 10.29
C LYS A 48 -2.20 -19.75 11.67
N LYS A 49 -2.58 -20.69 12.54
CA LYS A 49 -2.27 -20.82 13.97
C LYS A 49 -0.76 -20.73 14.25
N SER A 50 -0.41 -20.01 15.31
CA SER A 50 0.90 -20.07 15.97
C SER A 50 1.19 -21.48 16.51
N PRO A 51 2.43 -21.97 16.43
CA PRO A 51 3.02 -22.83 17.44
C PRO A 51 4.04 -22.05 18.29
N ALA A 52 4.07 -22.41 19.58
CA ALA A 52 4.98 -21.90 20.61
C ALA A 52 6.44 -22.35 20.38
N PRO A 53 7.43 -21.78 21.11
CA PRO A 53 8.83 -21.77 20.71
C PRO A 53 9.54 -23.05 21.13
N THR A 54 10.23 -23.71 20.20
CA THR A 54 11.12 -24.83 20.54
C THR A 54 12.44 -24.69 19.78
N THR A 55 13.51 -24.59 20.57
CA THR A 55 14.87 -25.10 20.32
C THR A 55 15.71 -24.49 19.19
N THR A 56 16.72 -23.75 19.65
CA THR A 56 18.00 -23.39 19.00
C THR A 56 18.86 -24.56 18.49
N LEU A 57 18.34 -25.80 18.45
CA LEU A 57 19.03 -26.98 17.91
C LEU A 57 18.80 -27.20 16.40
N SER A 58 17.69 -26.70 15.84
CA SER A 58 17.30 -26.95 14.44
C SER A 58 18.23 -26.27 13.41
N ALA A 59 18.70 -25.05 13.69
CA ALA A 59 19.48 -24.28 12.72
C ALA A 59 20.85 -24.90 12.37
N ARG A 60 21.46 -25.66 13.29
CA ARG A 60 22.74 -26.34 13.06
C ARG A 60 22.55 -27.63 12.26
N GLU A 61 21.48 -28.36 12.56
CA GLU A 61 21.11 -29.59 11.86
C GLU A 61 20.65 -29.30 10.43
N ASP A 62 19.91 -28.21 10.21
CA ASP A 62 19.47 -27.79 8.87
C ASP A 62 20.65 -27.33 8.02
N ARG A 63 21.60 -26.53 8.56
CA ARG A 63 22.86 -26.21 7.86
C ARG A 63 23.69 -27.45 7.51
N GLN A 64 23.72 -28.45 8.39
CA GLN A 64 24.42 -29.71 8.12
C GLN A 64 23.70 -30.60 7.09
N ARG A 65 22.37 -30.47 6.96
CA ARG A 65 21.59 -31.14 5.91
C ARG A 65 21.82 -30.46 4.57
N ASP A 66 21.77 -29.13 4.53
CA ASP A 66 22.01 -28.35 3.30
C ASP A 66 23.44 -28.55 2.78
N HIS A 67 24.43 -28.56 3.68
CA HIS A 67 25.82 -28.81 3.28
C HIS A 67 26.02 -30.24 2.74
N ARG A 68 25.37 -31.24 3.34
CA ARG A 68 25.37 -32.62 2.81
C ARG A 68 24.69 -32.72 1.46
N LEU A 69 23.58 -32.00 1.26
CA LEU A 69 22.86 -31.99 -0.01
C LEU A 69 23.70 -31.36 -1.12
N GLN A 70 24.36 -30.23 -0.84
CA GLN A 70 25.31 -29.59 -1.76
C GLN A 70 26.48 -30.50 -2.10
N GLN A 71 27.05 -31.18 -1.09
CA GLN A 71 28.16 -32.10 -1.31
C GLN A 71 27.74 -33.30 -2.18
N GLN A 72 26.55 -33.86 -1.94
CA GLN A 72 25.99 -34.92 -2.78
C GLN A 72 25.73 -34.47 -4.22
N GLN A 73 25.31 -33.21 -4.43
CA GLN A 73 25.14 -32.65 -5.77
C GLN A 73 26.49 -32.42 -6.47
N HIS A 74 27.50 -31.95 -5.75
CA HIS A 74 28.86 -31.77 -6.25
C HIS A 74 29.48 -33.11 -6.67
N ASP A 75 29.38 -34.14 -5.81
CA ASP A 75 29.90 -35.47 -6.10
C ASP A 75 29.24 -36.08 -7.35
N LYS A 76 27.95 -35.78 -7.58
CA LYS A 76 27.23 -36.22 -8.77
C LYS A 76 27.70 -35.52 -10.05
N ILE A 77 28.02 -34.22 -9.98
CA ILE A 77 28.64 -33.47 -11.09
C ILE A 77 30.00 -34.08 -11.44
N VAL A 78 30.84 -34.31 -10.43
CA VAL A 78 32.16 -34.91 -10.61
C VAL A 78 32.07 -36.31 -11.20
N ALA A 79 31.13 -37.14 -10.76
CA ALA A 79 30.91 -38.48 -11.31
C ALA A 79 30.48 -38.45 -12.80
N LEU A 80 29.59 -37.53 -13.16
CA LEU A 80 29.16 -37.34 -14.55
C LEU A 80 30.31 -36.83 -15.44
N GLU A 81 31.12 -35.89 -14.94
CA GLU A 81 32.32 -35.40 -15.64
C GLU A 81 33.31 -36.54 -15.92
N GLN A 82 33.56 -37.39 -14.92
CA GLN A 82 34.43 -38.55 -15.07
C GLN A 82 33.86 -39.56 -16.09
N GLN A 83 32.55 -39.75 -16.12
CA GLN A 83 31.89 -40.63 -17.09
C GLN A 83 32.02 -40.09 -18.53
N VAL A 84 31.80 -38.78 -18.73
CA VAL A 84 32.02 -38.11 -20.01
C VAL A 84 33.48 -38.23 -20.45
N ALA A 85 34.44 -38.02 -19.54
CA ALA A 85 35.86 -38.16 -19.84
C ALA A 85 36.22 -39.59 -20.25
N ARG A 86 35.73 -40.61 -19.53
CA ARG A 86 35.95 -42.03 -19.87
C ARG A 86 35.40 -42.39 -21.25
N LEU A 87 34.15 -42.01 -21.54
CA LEU A 87 33.52 -42.28 -22.83
C LEU A 87 34.22 -41.54 -23.98
N THR A 88 34.78 -40.36 -23.70
CA THR A 88 35.57 -39.60 -24.68
C THR A 88 36.89 -40.32 -25.00
N VAL A 89 37.59 -40.83 -23.98
CA VAL A 89 38.82 -41.61 -24.16
C VAL A 89 38.55 -42.94 -24.87
N GLU A 90 37.45 -43.63 -24.54
CA GLU A 90 37.04 -44.87 -25.23
C GLU A 90 36.73 -44.62 -26.71
N ARG A 91 36.05 -43.51 -27.01
CA ARG A 91 35.80 -43.06 -28.40
C ARG A 91 37.11 -42.82 -29.14
N ASP A 92 38.05 -42.11 -28.53
CA ASP A 92 39.36 -41.81 -29.13
C ASP A 92 40.19 -43.08 -29.36
N ALA A 93 40.16 -44.01 -28.40
CA ALA A 93 40.81 -45.31 -28.52
C ALA A 93 40.16 -46.19 -29.61
N ALA A 94 38.83 -46.17 -29.77
CA ALA A 94 38.13 -46.88 -30.83
C ALA A 94 38.47 -46.31 -32.22
N VAL A 95 38.55 -44.98 -32.35
CA VAL A 95 38.97 -44.29 -33.59
C VAL A 95 40.42 -44.63 -33.95
N LEU A 96 41.32 -44.72 -32.95
CA LEU A 96 42.71 -45.14 -33.16
C LEU A 96 42.85 -46.61 -33.56
N LYS A 97 42.05 -47.51 -32.97
CA LYS A 97 42.01 -48.95 -33.32
C LYS A 97 41.44 -49.20 -34.72
N ALA A 98 40.46 -48.40 -35.16
CA ALA A 98 39.92 -48.48 -36.52
C ALA A 98 40.94 -48.06 -37.60
N LYS A 99 41.91 -47.20 -37.24
CA LYS A 99 42.98 -46.74 -38.14
C LYS A 99 44.16 -47.70 -38.30
N THR A 100 44.31 -48.74 -37.49
CA THR A 100 45.52 -49.60 -37.43
C THR A 100 45.33 -51.03 -37.93
N VAL A 101 44.29 -51.35 -38.69
CA VAL A 101 44.11 -52.72 -39.24
C VAL A 101 45.23 -53.04 -40.27
N PRO A 102 46.09 -54.06 -40.02
CA PRO A 102 47.17 -54.41 -40.94
C PRO A 102 46.63 -55.22 -42.13
N VAL A 103 46.88 -54.74 -43.35
CA VAL A 103 46.69 -55.50 -44.59
C VAL A 103 47.86 -56.47 -44.74
N SER A 104 47.70 -57.74 -44.35
CA SER A 104 48.66 -58.80 -44.69
C SER A 104 48.59 -59.09 -46.19
N LYS A 105 49.59 -58.62 -46.95
CA LYS A 105 49.82 -58.98 -48.36
C LYS A 105 50.35 -60.42 -48.46
N PRO A 106 49.74 -61.32 -49.25
CA PRO A 106 50.41 -62.54 -49.68
C PRO A 106 51.53 -62.20 -50.68
N GLN A 107 52.72 -62.66 -50.36
CA GLN A 107 53.96 -62.50 -51.11
C GLN A 107 54.08 -63.61 -52.17
N VAL A 108 54.29 -63.26 -53.43
CA VAL A 108 54.87 -64.17 -54.44
C VAL A 108 55.83 -63.38 -55.33
N THR A 109 57.12 -63.69 -55.23
CA THR A 109 58.19 -63.24 -56.13
C THR A 109 58.33 -64.17 -57.36
N PRO A 110 58.88 -63.68 -58.48
CA PRO A 110 58.63 -64.18 -59.84
C PRO A 110 59.72 -65.13 -60.37
N PRO A 111 59.53 -65.78 -61.54
CA PRO A 111 60.64 -66.13 -62.41
C PRO A 111 60.65 -65.32 -63.71
N THR A 112 61.86 -64.93 -64.05
CA THR A 112 62.37 -64.14 -65.18
C THR A 112 62.38 -64.92 -66.50
N THR A 113 62.51 -64.16 -67.60
CA THR A 113 63.02 -64.50 -68.95
C THR A 113 61.97 -64.65 -70.07
N VAL A 114 62.14 -63.80 -71.09
CA VAL A 114 61.50 -63.84 -72.42
C VAL A 114 62.65 -63.77 -73.42
N PRO A 115 62.75 -64.73 -74.36
CA PRO A 115 62.58 -64.41 -75.79
C PRO A 115 61.82 -65.54 -76.51
N PRO A 116 61.63 -65.53 -77.84
CA PRO A 116 61.13 -64.53 -78.79
C PRO A 116 59.90 -65.11 -79.59
N ASP A 117 59.59 -64.58 -80.77
CA ASP A 117 58.52 -64.98 -81.71
C ASP A 117 58.29 -66.50 -81.98
N LEU A 118 56.98 -66.86 -82.10
CA LEU A 118 56.26 -67.87 -82.96
C LEU A 118 56.71 -69.37 -82.97
N PRO A 119 55.87 -70.37 -83.41
CA PRO A 119 54.41 -70.48 -83.63
C PRO A 119 53.74 -71.79 -83.07
N ASP A 120 52.43 -71.94 -83.32
CA ASP A 120 51.50 -73.12 -83.27
C ASP A 120 51.31 -73.96 -81.98
N LEU A 121 50.12 -73.86 -81.37
CA LEU A 121 49.64 -74.70 -80.26
C LEU A 121 48.12 -74.95 -80.32
N ALA A 122 47.59 -75.40 -81.47
CA ALA A 122 46.20 -75.89 -81.56
C ALA A 122 45.88 -77.01 -80.54
N GLY A 123 46.89 -77.77 -80.08
CA GLY A 123 46.78 -78.77 -79.02
C GLY A 123 46.70 -78.22 -77.58
N LEU A 124 47.17 -76.99 -77.30
CA LEU A 124 47.08 -76.40 -75.96
C LEU A 124 45.72 -75.78 -75.66
N ARG A 125 44.91 -75.45 -76.68
CA ARG A 125 43.55 -74.92 -76.43
C ARG A 125 42.68 -75.91 -75.67
N ASN A 126 42.81 -77.21 -75.97
CA ASN A 126 42.07 -78.26 -75.29
C ASN A 126 42.62 -78.57 -73.89
N LEU A 127 43.93 -78.40 -73.67
CA LEU A 127 44.56 -78.53 -72.36
C LEU A 127 44.23 -77.33 -71.44
N VAL A 128 44.19 -76.11 -72.00
CA VAL A 128 43.84 -74.88 -71.27
C VAL A 128 42.34 -74.82 -70.96
N GLN A 129 41.48 -75.39 -71.81
CA GLN A 129 40.05 -75.58 -71.47
C GLN A 129 39.86 -76.64 -70.37
N GLY A 130 40.61 -77.75 -70.40
CA GLY A 130 40.58 -78.77 -69.35
C GLY A 130 41.10 -78.26 -68.00
N VAL A 131 42.17 -77.45 -67.99
CA VAL A 131 42.72 -76.84 -66.76
C VAL A 131 41.84 -75.70 -66.24
N ARG A 132 41.16 -74.93 -67.10
CA ARG A 132 40.13 -73.96 -66.66
C ARG A 132 38.89 -74.61 -66.06
N GLN A 133 38.55 -75.84 -66.44
CA GLN A 133 37.46 -76.60 -65.82
C GLN A 133 37.88 -77.38 -64.56
N ALA A 134 39.18 -77.65 -64.38
CA ALA A 134 39.70 -78.41 -63.23
C ALA A 134 40.29 -77.57 -62.09
N VAL A 135 40.62 -76.28 -62.31
CA VAL A 135 41.02 -75.36 -61.24
C VAL A 135 39.88 -74.38 -60.98
N GLY A 136 39.07 -74.71 -59.97
CA GLY A 136 37.88 -73.97 -59.58
C GLY A 136 38.15 -72.49 -59.31
N VAL A 137 37.63 -71.64 -60.20
CA VAL A 137 37.62 -70.17 -60.01
C VAL A 137 36.46 -69.70 -59.12
N THR A 138 35.64 -70.60 -58.56
CA THR A 138 34.43 -70.17 -57.84
C THR A 138 34.52 -70.15 -56.32
N LEU A 139 35.56 -70.70 -55.68
CA LEU A 139 35.65 -70.70 -54.21
C LEU A 139 36.46 -69.51 -53.65
N SER A 140 37.61 -69.19 -54.24
CA SER A 140 38.49 -68.12 -53.73
C SER A 140 37.96 -66.71 -54.00
N GLU A 141 37.35 -66.47 -55.17
CA GLU A 141 36.77 -65.17 -55.51
C GLU A 141 35.48 -64.88 -54.73
N GLN A 142 34.66 -65.91 -54.46
CA GLN A 142 33.49 -65.79 -53.59
C GLN A 142 33.89 -65.57 -52.12
N GLN A 143 34.88 -66.30 -51.61
CA GLN A 143 35.43 -66.08 -50.28
C GLN A 143 36.06 -64.67 -50.14
N ALA A 144 36.76 -64.17 -51.16
CA ALA A 144 37.30 -62.81 -51.15
C ALA A 144 36.20 -61.75 -51.16
N LYS A 145 35.15 -61.92 -51.98
CA LYS A 145 33.97 -61.03 -52.00
C LYS A 145 33.23 -61.03 -50.66
N GLU A 146 33.09 -62.19 -50.03
CA GLU A 146 32.45 -62.32 -48.73
C GLU A 146 33.27 -61.68 -47.60
N LEU A 147 34.61 -61.82 -47.62
CA LEU A 147 35.49 -61.15 -46.67
C LEU A 147 35.44 -59.62 -46.82
N VAL A 148 35.41 -59.09 -48.05
CA VAL A 148 35.26 -57.66 -48.32
C VAL A 148 33.87 -57.16 -47.88
N ALA A 149 32.81 -57.93 -48.13
CA ALA A 149 31.47 -57.60 -47.67
C ALA A 149 31.37 -57.56 -46.14
N ARG A 150 31.98 -58.54 -45.45
CA ARG A 150 32.06 -58.57 -43.98
C ARG A 150 32.91 -57.42 -43.42
N ALA A 151 33.99 -57.04 -44.10
CA ALA A 151 34.82 -55.90 -43.70
C ALA A 151 34.06 -54.57 -43.83
N ARG A 152 33.34 -54.36 -44.95
CA ARG A 152 32.47 -53.18 -45.14
C ARG A 152 31.32 -53.14 -44.15
N ALA A 153 30.69 -54.28 -43.86
CA ALA A 153 29.64 -54.36 -42.85
C ALA A 153 30.16 -53.99 -41.44
N ARG A 154 31.40 -54.39 -41.11
CA ARG A 154 32.05 -53.99 -39.85
C ARG A 154 32.40 -52.51 -39.79
N GLU A 155 32.82 -51.92 -40.91
CA GLU A 155 33.10 -50.48 -41.01
C GLU A 155 31.82 -49.64 -40.83
N ILE A 156 30.72 -50.03 -41.49
CA ILE A 156 29.41 -49.39 -41.33
C ILE A 156 28.92 -49.52 -39.88
N ALA A 157 29.00 -50.73 -39.29
CA ALA A 157 28.61 -50.95 -37.89
C ALA A 157 29.49 -50.15 -36.90
N ALA A 158 30.78 -49.97 -37.19
CA ALA A 158 31.68 -49.15 -36.38
C ALA A 158 31.36 -47.65 -36.49
N ASP A 159 31.03 -47.17 -37.69
CA ASP A 159 30.59 -45.79 -37.91
C ASP A 159 29.25 -45.49 -37.23
N GLU A 160 28.31 -46.42 -37.27
CA GLU A 160 27.03 -46.33 -36.55
C GLU A 160 27.26 -46.30 -35.03
N ALA A 161 28.10 -47.19 -34.50
CA ALA A 161 28.47 -47.19 -33.09
C ALA A 161 29.16 -45.87 -32.66
N LEU A 162 29.99 -45.30 -33.54
CA LEU A 162 30.65 -44.02 -33.28
C LEU A 162 29.67 -42.84 -33.30
N ARG A 163 28.66 -42.85 -34.19
CA ARG A 163 27.58 -41.85 -34.19
C ARG A 163 26.74 -41.96 -32.92
N GLU A 164 26.36 -43.16 -32.53
CA GLU A 164 25.62 -43.40 -31.30
C GLU A 164 26.39 -42.92 -30.06
N ALA A 165 27.68 -43.27 -29.96
CA ALA A 165 28.55 -42.80 -28.87
C ALA A 165 28.69 -41.26 -28.86
N ARG A 166 28.73 -40.60 -30.03
CA ARG A 166 28.73 -39.12 -30.11
C ARG A 166 27.41 -38.53 -29.63
N HIS A 167 26.28 -39.10 -30.03
CA HIS A 167 24.96 -38.65 -29.56
C HIS A 167 24.81 -38.82 -28.04
N GLN A 168 25.24 -39.96 -27.49
CA GLN A 168 25.24 -40.20 -26.05
C GLN A 168 26.15 -39.20 -25.31
N ASN A 169 27.35 -38.93 -25.81
CA ASN A 169 28.26 -37.96 -25.21
C ASN A 169 27.67 -36.53 -25.27
N GLN A 170 27.06 -36.14 -26.39
CA GLN A 170 26.37 -34.86 -26.52
C GLN A 170 25.18 -34.74 -25.55
N SER A 171 24.39 -35.79 -25.39
CA SER A 171 23.28 -35.84 -24.42
C SER A 171 23.78 -35.70 -22.99
N LEU A 172 24.86 -36.40 -22.62
CA LEU A 172 25.47 -36.31 -21.29
C LEU A 172 26.06 -34.91 -21.02
N GLN A 173 26.67 -34.28 -22.03
CA GLN A 173 27.17 -32.90 -21.92
C GLN A 173 26.03 -31.90 -21.70
N GLN A 174 24.90 -32.06 -22.41
CA GLN A 174 23.70 -31.23 -22.20
C GLN A 174 23.12 -31.44 -20.78
N GLN A 175 23.05 -32.69 -20.32
CA GLN A 175 22.62 -32.99 -18.95
C GLN A 175 23.54 -32.35 -17.91
N LEU A 176 24.86 -32.43 -18.09
CA LEU A 176 25.84 -31.79 -17.20
C LEU A 176 25.65 -30.27 -17.15
N ALA A 177 25.46 -29.62 -18.30
CA ALA A 177 25.22 -28.19 -18.38
C ALA A 177 23.93 -27.79 -17.64
N SER A 178 22.85 -28.55 -17.84
CA SER A 178 21.58 -28.31 -17.15
C SER A 178 21.71 -28.47 -15.63
N TYR A 179 22.49 -29.45 -15.17
CA TYR A 179 22.69 -29.71 -13.75
C TYR A 179 23.56 -28.63 -13.09
N ARG A 180 24.61 -28.17 -13.79
CA ARG A 180 25.43 -27.02 -13.34
C ARG A 180 24.59 -25.76 -13.20
N GLN A 181 23.75 -25.46 -14.19
CA GLN A 181 22.85 -24.30 -14.14
C GLN A 181 21.85 -24.39 -12.97
N GLN A 182 21.28 -25.57 -12.72
CA GLN A 182 20.39 -25.79 -11.57
C GLN A 182 21.12 -25.61 -10.23
N HIS A 183 22.35 -26.12 -10.12
CA HIS A 183 23.18 -25.97 -8.93
C HIS A 183 23.54 -24.50 -8.65
N ASP A 184 23.92 -23.74 -9.68
CA ASP A 184 24.23 -22.32 -9.54
C ASP A 184 22.99 -21.50 -9.16
N ALA A 185 21.83 -21.82 -9.75
CA ALA A 185 20.56 -21.20 -9.38
C ALA A 185 20.18 -21.51 -7.92
N ALA A 186 20.37 -22.75 -7.47
CA ALA A 186 20.12 -23.14 -6.08
C ALA A 186 21.06 -22.41 -5.10
N ASN A 187 22.35 -22.28 -5.42
CA ASN A 187 23.30 -21.54 -4.60
C ASN A 187 22.96 -20.05 -4.52
N LYS A 188 22.54 -19.44 -5.64
CA LYS A 188 22.09 -18.05 -5.66
C LYS A 188 20.83 -17.86 -4.82
N ALA A 189 19.89 -18.80 -4.86
CA ALA A 189 18.68 -18.77 -4.03
C ALA A 189 19.03 -18.89 -2.53
N LEU A 190 20.00 -19.73 -2.17
CA LEU A 190 20.45 -19.88 -0.78
C LEU A 190 21.08 -18.58 -0.24
N LEU A 191 21.94 -17.92 -1.03
CA LEU A 191 22.51 -16.61 -0.68
C LEU A 191 21.41 -15.56 -0.44
N ALA A 192 20.40 -15.52 -1.31
CA ALA A 192 19.27 -14.59 -1.14
C ALA A 192 18.45 -14.87 0.13
N VAL A 193 18.32 -16.14 0.53
CA VAL A 193 17.68 -16.52 1.79
C VAL A 193 18.51 -16.07 2.99
N ASP A 194 19.83 -16.23 2.95
CA ASP A 194 20.74 -15.77 4.01
C ASP A 194 20.70 -14.24 4.14
N GLU A 195 20.73 -13.49 3.04
CA GLU A 195 20.59 -12.02 3.05
C GLU A 195 19.25 -11.58 3.67
N ARG A 196 18.16 -12.28 3.32
CA ARG A 196 16.84 -11.99 3.88
C ARG A 196 16.76 -12.31 5.37
N ARG A 197 17.40 -13.40 5.81
CA ARG A 197 17.52 -13.73 7.24
C ARG A 197 18.26 -12.64 8.00
N ASP A 198 19.39 -12.19 7.48
CA ASP A 198 20.21 -11.18 8.13
C ASP A 198 19.49 -9.81 8.18
N ALA A 199 18.74 -9.46 7.14
CA ALA A 199 17.86 -8.29 7.14
C ALA A 199 16.76 -8.38 8.21
N LEU A 200 16.08 -9.54 8.31
CA LEU A 200 15.08 -9.78 9.35
C LEU A 200 15.68 -9.73 10.76
N GLN A 201 16.91 -10.22 10.94
CA GLN A 201 17.60 -10.18 12.22
C GLN A 201 17.95 -8.75 12.65
N LYS A 202 18.37 -7.90 11.70
CA LYS A 202 18.58 -6.46 11.96
C LYS A 202 17.27 -5.75 12.34
N GLN A 203 16.18 -6.06 11.64
CA GLN A 203 14.86 -5.50 11.95
C GLN A 203 14.36 -5.96 13.32
N LEU A 204 14.62 -7.22 13.71
CA LEU A 204 14.29 -7.71 15.05
C LEU A 204 15.08 -6.97 16.12
N ALA A 205 16.38 -6.73 15.89
CA ALA A 205 17.22 -5.98 16.82
C ALA A 205 16.74 -4.51 16.98
N SER A 206 16.35 -3.84 15.88
CA SER A 206 15.81 -2.48 15.96
C SER A 206 14.48 -2.43 16.73
N LEU A 207 13.59 -3.39 16.50
CA LEU A 207 12.32 -3.48 17.24
C LEU A 207 12.54 -3.80 18.72
N GLN A 208 13.55 -4.61 19.06
CA GLN A 208 13.91 -4.86 20.46
C GLN A 208 14.48 -3.62 21.15
N GLN A 209 15.27 -2.83 20.43
CA GLN A 209 15.78 -1.55 20.93
C GLN A 209 14.64 -0.54 21.13
N GLU A 210 13.70 -0.45 20.20
CA GLU A 210 12.53 0.40 20.35
C GLU A 210 11.65 -0.05 21.53
N GLN A 211 11.48 -1.36 21.73
CA GLN A 211 10.75 -1.86 22.90
C GLN A 211 11.42 -1.47 24.22
N SER A 212 12.76 -1.42 24.28
CA SER A 212 13.46 -1.01 25.50
C SER A 212 13.33 0.49 25.77
N THR A 213 13.30 1.33 24.72
CA THR A 213 13.01 2.76 24.86
C THR A 213 11.59 2.99 25.35
N TRP A 214 10.60 2.33 24.74
CA TRP A 214 9.19 2.41 25.19
C TRP A 214 9.01 1.99 26.64
N LYS A 215 9.72 0.95 27.11
CA LYS A 215 9.70 0.54 28.52
C LYS A 215 10.31 1.60 29.44
N SER A 216 11.41 2.22 29.02
CA SER A 216 12.05 3.31 29.77
C SER A 216 11.12 4.53 29.86
N ASP A 217 10.50 4.92 28.76
CA ASP A 217 9.57 6.07 28.70
C ASP A 217 8.32 5.82 29.55
N LEU A 218 7.79 4.59 29.53
CA LEU A 218 6.69 4.20 30.41
C LEU A 218 7.08 4.33 31.89
N ALA A 219 8.28 3.89 32.26
CA ALA A 219 8.78 4.02 33.64
C ALA A 219 8.96 5.49 34.02
N ALA A 220 9.47 6.34 33.12
CA ALA A 220 9.61 7.77 33.32
C ALA A 220 8.24 8.46 33.48
N ALA A 221 7.26 8.12 32.63
CA ALA A 221 5.90 8.62 32.73
C ALA A 221 5.23 8.20 34.05
N GLN A 222 5.42 6.95 34.49
CA GLN A 222 4.93 6.47 35.78
C GLN A 222 5.56 7.22 36.96
N ALA A 223 6.86 7.53 36.89
CA ALA A 223 7.56 8.33 37.90
C ALA A 223 7.01 9.76 37.96
N LEU A 224 6.74 10.41 36.81
CA LEU A 224 6.11 11.73 36.74
C LEU A 224 4.69 11.71 37.31
N ILE A 225 3.89 10.69 37.02
CA ILE A 225 2.54 10.52 37.60
C ILE A 225 2.62 10.38 39.12
N LYS A 226 3.60 9.62 39.63
CA LYS A 226 3.82 9.47 41.07
C LYS A 226 4.23 10.80 41.70
N GLN A 227 5.18 11.51 41.11
CA GLN A 227 5.59 12.84 41.57
C GLN A 227 4.44 13.85 41.55
N GLY A 228 3.59 13.80 40.53
CA GLY A 228 2.36 14.58 40.44
C GLY A 228 1.39 14.27 41.59
N ARG A 229 1.18 12.99 41.93
CA ARG A 229 0.36 12.58 43.10
C ARG A 229 0.97 13.02 44.43
N ASP A 230 2.28 12.91 44.59
CA ASP A 230 2.97 13.34 45.81
C ASP A 230 2.89 14.88 45.96
N SER A 231 2.95 15.62 44.85
CA SER A 231 2.76 17.07 44.81
C SER A 231 1.30 17.46 45.08
N ASP A 232 0.33 16.73 44.51
CA ASP A 232 -1.11 16.91 44.77
C ASP A 232 -1.45 16.66 46.24
N THR A 233 -0.89 15.62 46.85
CA THR A 233 -1.09 15.35 48.29
C THR A 233 -0.42 16.41 49.18
N ALA A 234 0.75 16.93 48.80
CA ALA A 234 1.38 18.05 49.50
C ALA A 234 0.54 19.34 49.38
N LEU A 235 0.05 19.65 48.17
CA LEU A 235 -0.82 20.78 47.91
C LEU A 235 -2.16 20.64 48.63
N ARG A 236 -2.76 19.44 48.73
CA ARG A 236 -3.98 19.19 49.53
C ARG A 236 -3.76 19.43 51.02
N LYS A 237 -2.57 19.11 51.56
CA LYS A 237 -2.23 19.46 52.95
C LYS A 237 -2.13 20.97 53.12
N GLU A 238 -1.40 21.65 52.23
CA GLU A 238 -1.32 23.12 52.19
C GLU A 238 -2.71 23.75 52.07
N LEU A 239 -3.55 23.23 51.17
CA LEU A 239 -4.93 23.68 50.95
C LEU A 239 -5.76 23.45 52.20
N GLY A 240 -5.64 22.29 52.86
CA GLY A 240 -6.28 22.04 54.16
C GLY A 240 -5.83 23.03 55.25
N HIS A 241 -4.55 23.42 55.28
CA HIS A 241 -4.06 24.46 56.19
C HIS A 241 -4.61 25.86 55.84
N VAL A 242 -4.73 26.18 54.55
CA VAL A 242 -5.31 27.45 54.07
C VAL A 242 -6.81 27.49 54.33
N THR A 243 -7.55 26.42 54.08
CA THR A 243 -8.98 26.29 54.39
C THR A 243 -9.23 26.40 55.89
N ALA A 244 -8.43 25.73 56.73
CA ALA A 244 -8.55 25.87 58.18
C ALA A 244 -8.25 27.30 58.68
N ARG A 245 -7.38 28.05 57.99
CA ARG A 245 -7.15 29.48 58.26
C ARG A 245 -8.33 30.31 57.78
N ALA A 246 -8.88 30.03 56.60
CA ALA A 246 -10.05 30.69 56.05
C ALA A 246 -11.28 30.48 56.95
N ASP A 247 -11.54 29.26 57.43
CA ASP A 247 -12.63 28.94 58.36
C ASP A 247 -12.49 29.67 59.69
N LYS A 248 -11.26 29.83 60.20
CA LYS A 248 -11.00 30.64 61.41
C LYS A 248 -11.27 32.13 61.17
N VAL A 249 -10.85 32.65 60.02
CA VAL A 249 -11.13 34.05 59.64
C VAL A 249 -12.62 34.26 59.41
N GLN A 250 -13.31 33.31 58.75
CA GLN A 250 -14.75 33.35 58.53
C GLN A 250 -15.50 33.27 59.84
N SER A 251 -15.11 32.39 60.78
CA SER A 251 -15.71 32.33 62.12
C SER A 251 -15.51 33.64 62.89
N ALA A 252 -14.33 34.26 62.79
CA ALA A 252 -14.08 35.57 63.40
C ALA A 252 -14.91 36.68 62.73
N LEU A 253 -15.07 36.60 61.41
CA LEU A 253 -15.91 37.50 60.63
C LEU A 253 -17.39 37.32 60.97
N ASP A 254 -17.87 36.09 61.14
CA ASP A 254 -19.25 35.77 61.53
C ASP A 254 -19.55 36.25 62.95
N VAL A 255 -18.58 36.14 63.87
CA VAL A 255 -18.68 36.72 65.22
C VAL A 255 -18.75 38.26 65.13
N SER A 256 -17.88 38.88 64.33
CA SER A 256 -17.89 40.34 64.13
C SER A 256 -19.15 40.83 63.39
N GLN A 257 -19.64 40.07 62.41
CA GLN A 257 -20.88 40.33 61.70
C GLN A 257 -22.09 40.10 62.59
N ALA A 258 -22.08 39.10 63.50
CA ALA A 258 -23.12 38.93 64.50
C ALA A 258 -23.16 40.12 65.47
N GLU A 259 -22.01 40.68 65.86
CA GLU A 259 -21.92 41.94 66.61
C GLU A 259 -22.42 43.13 65.79
N LEU A 260 -22.07 43.22 64.50
CA LEU A 260 -22.56 44.28 63.59
C LEU A 260 -24.05 44.14 63.29
N VAL A 261 -24.60 42.93 63.22
CA VAL A 261 -26.03 42.64 63.05
C VAL A 261 -26.79 42.97 64.33
N LYS A 262 -26.19 42.74 65.50
CA LYS A 262 -26.73 43.19 66.79
C LYS A 262 -26.78 44.72 66.87
N ASN A 263 -25.75 45.40 66.36
CA ASN A 263 -25.71 46.88 66.25
C ASN A 263 -26.60 47.42 65.11
N ARG A 264 -26.84 46.64 64.06
CA ARG A 264 -27.71 47.00 62.92
C ARG A 264 -29.18 46.66 63.16
N ALA A 265 -29.51 45.78 64.11
CA ALA A 265 -30.87 45.51 64.57
C ALA A 265 -31.50 46.73 65.29
N GLU A 266 -30.70 47.68 65.74
CA GLU A 266 -31.16 48.97 66.29
C GLU A 266 -31.56 50.00 65.20
N HIS A 267 -31.24 49.74 63.92
CA HIS A 267 -31.63 50.60 62.79
C HIS A 267 -32.22 49.77 61.64
N LYS A 268 -33.55 49.62 61.65
CA LYS A 268 -34.34 48.98 60.59
C LYS A 268 -34.66 49.95 59.44
N THR A 269 -34.38 49.57 58.18
CA THR A 269 -35.35 49.26 57.09
C THR A 269 -34.66 49.03 55.72
N PRO A 270 -35.33 48.42 54.72
CA PRO A 270 -34.75 47.39 53.85
C PRO A 270 -34.59 47.78 52.36
N SER A 271 -33.83 46.96 51.63
CA SER A 271 -33.83 46.80 50.15
C SER A 271 -33.02 45.52 49.88
N SER A 272 -33.42 44.42 49.23
CA SER A 272 -34.22 44.10 48.03
C SER A 272 -33.75 44.72 46.71
N GLY A 273 -33.05 43.92 45.90
CA GLY A 273 -32.76 44.23 44.50
C GLY A 273 -32.13 43.05 43.76
N GLN A 274 -32.94 42.29 43.04
CA GLN A 274 -32.51 41.34 42.01
C GLN A 274 -31.80 42.10 40.89
N GLY A 275 -30.63 41.63 40.47
CA GLY A 275 -29.85 42.23 39.39
C GLY A 275 -30.50 42.03 38.03
N GLN A 276 -30.93 43.12 37.42
CA GLN A 276 -31.03 43.25 35.97
C GLN A 276 -29.63 43.54 35.42
N GLU A 277 -29.22 42.82 34.36
CA GLU A 277 -28.00 43.12 33.61
C GLU A 277 -28.04 44.55 33.04
N PRO A 278 -26.94 45.31 33.10
CA PRO A 278 -26.88 46.63 32.50
C PRO A 278 -26.87 46.53 30.97
N ALA A 279 -27.74 47.29 30.31
CA ALA A 279 -27.72 47.43 28.86
C ALA A 279 -26.41 48.11 28.42
N VAL A 280 -25.53 47.37 27.72
CA VAL A 280 -24.29 47.90 27.14
C VAL A 280 -24.63 48.82 25.98
N ARG A 281 -24.15 50.08 26.02
CA ARG A 281 -24.32 51.03 24.92
C ARG A 281 -23.21 50.83 23.88
N LEU A 282 -23.56 50.84 22.60
CA LEU A 282 -22.63 50.62 21.48
C LEU A 282 -22.31 51.93 20.73
N ASP A 283 -22.30 53.06 21.44
CA ASP A 283 -22.05 54.37 20.85
C ASP A 283 -20.57 54.73 20.71
N ASP A 284 -19.66 54.11 21.48
CA ASP A 284 -18.21 54.30 21.39
C ASP A 284 -17.46 53.11 20.76
N ASP A 285 -16.26 53.37 20.27
CA ASP A 285 -15.44 52.40 19.53
C ASP A 285 -14.98 51.22 20.41
N ILE A 286 -14.71 51.44 21.70
CA ILE A 286 -14.23 50.40 22.59
C ILE A 286 -15.34 49.36 22.80
N ASN A 287 -16.55 49.81 23.12
CA ASN A 287 -17.70 48.91 23.28
C ASN A 287 -18.05 48.18 21.98
N ARG A 288 -17.95 48.84 20.81
CA ARG A 288 -18.14 48.16 19.51
C ARG A 288 -17.09 47.08 19.25
N GLN A 289 -15.82 47.36 19.52
CA GLN A 289 -14.72 46.40 19.33
C GLN A 289 -14.86 45.20 20.28
N SER A 290 -15.17 45.44 21.55
CA SER A 290 -15.42 44.37 22.53
C SER A 290 -16.65 43.53 22.18
N TYR A 291 -17.73 44.16 21.73
CA TYR A 291 -18.93 43.44 21.26
C TYR A 291 -18.61 42.58 20.03
N ALA A 292 -17.88 43.12 19.05
CA ALA A 292 -17.46 42.37 17.86
C ALA A 292 -16.62 41.15 18.22
N ALA A 293 -15.69 41.27 19.17
CA ALA A 293 -14.89 40.14 19.65
C ALA A 293 -15.77 39.06 20.30
N GLY A 294 -16.76 39.46 21.12
CA GLY A 294 -17.72 38.54 21.71
C GLY A 294 -18.59 37.82 20.67
N VAL A 295 -19.04 38.53 19.63
CA VAL A 295 -19.81 37.94 18.51
C VAL A 295 -18.97 36.92 17.74
N THR A 296 -17.69 37.21 17.47
CA THR A 296 -16.79 36.26 16.81
C THR A 296 -16.62 34.99 17.63
N LEU A 297 -16.32 35.11 18.93
CA LEU A 297 -16.21 33.95 19.83
C LEU A 297 -17.53 33.15 19.88
N SER A 298 -18.68 33.83 19.91
CA SER A 298 -19.99 33.16 19.91
C SER A 298 -20.22 32.34 18.65
N ARG A 299 -19.73 32.79 17.48
CA ARG A 299 -19.83 32.03 16.22
C ARG A 299 -18.97 30.77 16.26
N ASP A 300 -17.76 30.86 16.80
CA ASP A 300 -16.89 29.69 16.98
C ASP A 300 -17.54 28.63 17.90
N ILE A 301 -18.14 29.09 19.00
CA ILE A 301 -18.87 28.23 19.94
C ILE A 301 -20.10 27.61 19.26
N GLN A 302 -20.87 28.37 18.48
CA GLN A 302 -22.01 27.83 17.74
C GLN A 302 -21.58 26.76 16.74
N SER A 303 -20.49 26.99 15.99
CA SER A 303 -19.95 26.00 15.04
C SER A 303 -19.60 24.68 15.73
N LEU A 304 -18.93 24.74 16.89
CA LEU A 304 -18.61 23.55 17.68
C LEU A 304 -19.86 22.83 18.20
N GLN A 305 -20.87 23.59 18.64
CA GLN A 305 -22.14 23.00 19.08
C GLN A 305 -22.91 22.35 17.95
N ASP A 306 -22.91 22.94 16.75
CA ASP A 306 -23.61 22.39 15.59
C ASP A 306 -22.98 21.05 15.17
N GLU A 307 -21.65 20.95 15.20
CA GLU A 307 -20.93 19.69 15.03
C GLU A 307 -21.32 18.65 16.08
N HIS A 308 -21.29 19.03 17.37
CA HIS A 308 -21.67 18.15 18.47
C HIS A 308 -23.13 17.69 18.39
N ARG A 309 -24.05 18.60 18.03
CA ARG A 309 -25.47 18.29 17.79
C ARG A 309 -25.63 17.34 16.60
N GLY A 310 -24.84 17.50 15.55
CA GLY A 310 -24.76 16.56 14.43
C GLY A 310 -24.38 15.14 14.84
N TRP A 311 -23.67 14.98 15.96
CA TRP A 311 -23.35 13.67 16.56
C TRP A 311 -24.36 13.19 17.61
N GLY A 312 -25.40 13.98 17.89
CA GLY A 312 -26.41 13.69 18.90
C GLY A 312 -26.03 14.11 20.32
N VAL A 313 -25.00 14.95 20.49
CA VAL A 313 -24.62 15.52 21.79
C VAL A 313 -25.39 16.82 22.02
N THR A 314 -26.22 16.83 23.06
CA THR A 314 -27.01 18.01 23.44
C THR A 314 -26.22 18.91 24.38
N VAL A 315 -26.26 20.23 24.13
CA VAL A 315 -25.64 21.24 24.98
C VAL A 315 -26.74 22.04 25.68
N ASN A 316 -26.58 22.27 26.98
CA ASN A 316 -27.45 23.21 27.71
C ASN A 316 -26.89 24.63 27.53
N GLU A 317 -27.56 25.42 26.69
CA GLU A 317 -27.13 26.77 26.33
C GLU A 317 -27.04 27.71 27.53
N GLN A 318 -27.99 27.62 28.47
CA GLN A 318 -28.01 28.47 29.66
C GLN A 318 -26.81 28.18 30.58
N ALA A 319 -26.49 26.90 30.77
CA ALA A 319 -25.33 26.48 31.55
C ALA A 319 -24.02 26.89 30.88
N LEU A 320 -23.95 26.78 29.54
CA LEU A 320 -22.77 27.21 28.80
C LEU A 320 -22.55 28.73 28.91
N LEU A 321 -23.60 29.53 28.69
CA LEU A 321 -23.52 30.98 28.80
C LEU A 321 -23.14 31.42 30.22
N ALA A 322 -23.72 30.79 31.25
CA ALA A 322 -23.33 31.01 32.63
C ALA A 322 -21.85 30.68 32.85
N GLY A 323 -21.35 29.56 32.33
CA GLY A 323 -19.94 29.16 32.44
C GLY A 323 -18.98 30.13 31.76
N ILE A 324 -19.34 30.68 30.59
CA ILE A 324 -18.54 31.69 29.88
C ILE A 324 -18.48 32.97 30.72
N MET A 325 -19.63 33.48 31.20
CA MET A 325 -19.69 34.69 32.01
C MET A 325 -18.95 34.53 33.35
N ASP A 326 -19.18 33.43 34.06
CA ASP A 326 -18.52 33.12 35.32
C ASP A 326 -16.99 32.98 35.12
N GLY A 327 -16.56 32.40 33.99
CA GLY A 327 -15.13 32.25 33.64
C GLY A 327 -14.45 33.59 33.38
N VAL A 328 -15.11 34.50 32.65
CA VAL A 328 -14.57 35.85 32.36
C VAL A 328 -14.51 36.69 33.63
N THR A 329 -15.51 36.56 34.51
CA THR A 329 -15.60 37.35 35.76
C THR A 329 -14.85 36.72 36.94
N GLY A 330 -14.31 35.50 36.78
CA GLY A 330 -13.66 34.75 37.85
C GLY A 330 -14.61 34.18 38.92
N SER A 331 -15.93 34.24 38.70
CA SER A 331 -16.97 33.81 39.64
C SER A 331 -17.41 32.36 39.40
N LEU A 332 -16.44 31.45 39.26
CA LEU A 332 -16.70 30.04 38.94
C LEU A 332 -17.58 29.36 40.01
N ARG A 333 -18.65 28.70 39.57
CA ARG A 333 -19.59 27.96 40.45
C ARG A 333 -19.18 26.51 40.72
N LEU A 334 -18.21 25.98 40.00
CA LEU A 334 -17.69 24.62 40.16
C LEU A 334 -16.27 24.66 40.75
N THR A 335 -15.95 23.67 41.60
CA THR A 335 -14.56 23.49 42.06
C THR A 335 -13.67 23.02 40.91
N PRO A 336 -12.34 23.22 40.99
CA PRO A 336 -11.42 22.74 39.96
C PRO A 336 -11.55 21.24 39.66
N GLU A 337 -11.79 20.41 40.68
CA GLU A 337 -11.96 18.96 40.54
C GLU A 337 -13.27 18.62 39.82
N ALA A 338 -14.37 19.31 40.16
CA ALA A 338 -15.66 19.13 39.50
C ALA A 338 -15.59 19.57 38.03
N LEU A 339 -14.88 20.67 37.73
CA LEU A 339 -14.66 21.14 36.36
C LEU A 339 -13.83 20.12 35.56
N SER A 340 -12.71 19.63 36.12
CA SER A 340 -11.87 18.62 35.48
C SER A 340 -12.63 17.33 35.19
N TRP A 341 -13.44 16.87 36.13
CA TRP A 341 -14.30 15.70 35.94
C TRP A 341 -15.36 15.93 34.85
N ALA A 342 -16.02 17.09 34.86
CA ALA A 342 -17.04 17.42 33.87
C ALA A 342 -16.45 17.50 32.46
N GLN A 343 -15.26 18.08 32.31
CA GLN A 343 -14.52 18.12 31.04
C GLN A 343 -14.17 16.71 30.55
N ALA A 344 -13.57 15.87 31.41
CA ALA A 344 -13.24 14.50 31.04
C ALA A 344 -14.49 13.67 30.68
N SER A 345 -15.60 13.86 31.40
CA SER A 345 -16.87 13.20 31.08
C SER A 345 -17.46 13.68 29.76
N ALA A 346 -17.34 14.98 29.46
CA ALA A 346 -17.79 15.54 28.18
C ALA A 346 -16.95 14.99 27.01
N ASP A 347 -15.63 14.93 27.16
CA ASP A 347 -14.72 14.35 26.16
C ASP A 347 -15.04 12.88 25.89
N ALA A 348 -15.27 12.09 26.94
CA ALA A 348 -15.66 10.70 26.81
C ALA A 348 -17.01 10.54 26.08
N ALA A 349 -18.01 11.36 26.43
CA ALA A 349 -19.30 11.36 25.77
C ALA A 349 -19.18 11.73 24.28
N LEU A 350 -18.37 12.74 23.96
CA LEU A 350 -18.14 13.21 22.61
C LEU A 350 -17.44 12.14 21.75
N ASN A 351 -16.39 11.52 22.28
CA ASN A 351 -15.66 10.45 21.60
C ASN A 351 -16.57 9.24 21.32
N ASN A 352 -17.42 8.86 22.29
CA ASN A 352 -18.38 7.78 22.11
C ASN A 352 -19.46 8.12 21.06
N ALA A 353 -19.95 9.36 21.05
CA ALA A 353 -20.90 9.85 20.06
C ALA A 353 -20.29 9.82 18.65
N ARG A 354 -19.07 10.35 18.50
CA ARG A 354 -18.32 10.34 17.24
C ARG A 354 -18.08 8.92 16.72
N ALA A 355 -17.64 8.00 17.58
CA ALA A 355 -17.45 6.59 17.21
C ALA A 355 -18.76 5.93 16.74
N SER A 356 -19.87 6.24 17.41
CA SER A 356 -21.20 5.74 17.03
C SER A 356 -21.67 6.30 15.69
N VAL A 357 -21.39 7.58 15.40
CA VAL A 357 -21.67 8.19 14.09
C VAL A 357 -20.83 7.52 13.00
N MET A 358 -19.51 7.39 13.19
CA MET A 358 -18.62 6.75 12.20
C MET A 358 -19.08 5.34 11.84
N LYS A 359 -19.50 4.55 12.83
CA LYS A 359 -20.04 3.21 12.61
C LYS A 359 -21.34 3.23 11.80
N ARG A 360 -22.30 4.09 12.19
CA ARG A 360 -23.57 4.23 11.45
C ARG A 360 -23.34 4.67 10.00
N GLN A 361 -22.42 5.59 9.78
CA GLN A 361 -22.08 6.08 8.44
C GLN A 361 -21.40 5.01 7.59
N GLN A 362 -20.53 4.20 8.18
CA GLN A 362 -19.94 3.05 7.50
C GLN A 362 -21.01 2.03 7.09
N GLU A 363 -21.91 1.66 8.00
CA GLU A 363 -23.00 0.72 7.70
C GLU A 363 -23.96 1.25 6.62
N ALA A 364 -24.31 2.55 6.69
CA ALA A 364 -25.14 3.20 5.68
C ALA A 364 -24.44 3.26 4.31
N GLY A 365 -23.15 3.58 4.29
CA GLY A 365 -22.31 3.58 3.09
C GLY A 365 -22.21 2.20 2.43
N ASP A 366 -21.89 1.17 3.22
CA ASP A 366 -21.78 -0.21 2.75
C ASP A 366 -23.10 -0.70 2.16
N LYS A 367 -24.22 -0.40 2.83
CA LYS A 367 -25.57 -0.74 2.33
C LYS A 367 -25.87 -0.02 1.01
N TYR A 368 -25.69 1.29 0.96
CA TYR A 368 -25.95 2.08 -0.24
C TYR A 368 -25.10 1.60 -1.41
N LEU A 369 -23.81 1.35 -1.19
CA LEU A 369 -22.90 0.86 -2.22
C LEU A 369 -23.31 -0.52 -2.72
N ALA A 370 -23.75 -1.43 -1.84
CA ALA A 370 -24.24 -2.74 -2.24
C ALA A 370 -25.50 -2.66 -3.12
N GLU A 371 -26.41 -1.73 -2.83
CA GLU A 371 -27.60 -1.46 -3.64
C GLU A 371 -27.23 -0.80 -4.97
N PHE A 372 -26.34 0.19 -4.95
CA PHE A 372 -25.85 0.88 -6.14
C PHE A 372 -25.19 -0.11 -7.11
N LYS A 373 -24.31 -0.99 -6.64
CA LYS A 373 -23.63 -2.04 -7.44
C LYS A 373 -24.57 -2.96 -8.21
N ARG A 374 -25.82 -3.11 -7.78
CA ARG A 374 -26.82 -3.97 -8.46
C ARG A 374 -27.51 -3.29 -9.63
N GLN A 375 -27.35 -1.97 -9.77
CA GLN A 375 -27.97 -1.21 -10.84
C GLN A 375 -27.21 -1.42 -12.15
N THR A 376 -27.94 -1.41 -13.27
CA THR A 376 -27.36 -1.60 -14.60
C THR A 376 -26.42 -0.45 -14.96
N GLY A 377 -25.28 -0.77 -15.58
CA GLY A 377 -24.31 0.23 -16.05
C GLY A 377 -23.35 0.74 -14.98
N VAL A 378 -23.43 0.20 -13.75
CA VAL A 378 -22.51 0.56 -12.67
C VAL A 378 -21.15 -0.10 -12.87
N LYS A 379 -20.08 0.69 -12.71
CA LYS A 379 -18.69 0.29 -12.88
C LYS A 379 -17.84 0.76 -11.70
N GLU A 380 -16.75 0.05 -11.45
CA GLU A 380 -15.71 0.47 -10.50
C GLU A 380 -14.64 1.27 -11.24
N SER A 381 -14.28 2.41 -10.68
CA SER A 381 -13.14 3.20 -11.14
C SER A 381 -11.84 2.63 -10.57
N PRO A 382 -10.73 2.66 -11.32
CA PRO A 382 -9.40 2.34 -10.77
C PRO A 382 -9.01 3.20 -9.56
N GLN A 383 -9.65 4.36 -9.37
CA GLN A 383 -9.45 5.19 -8.17
C GLN A 383 -10.22 4.71 -6.93
N GLY A 384 -11.08 3.69 -7.03
CA GLY A 384 -11.76 3.06 -5.91
C GLY A 384 -13.19 3.55 -5.62
N PHE A 385 -13.70 4.52 -6.40
CA PHE A 385 -15.12 4.90 -6.37
C PHE A 385 -15.94 4.09 -7.38
N TRP A 386 -17.26 4.07 -7.19
CA TRP A 386 -18.19 3.40 -8.09
C TRP A 386 -19.06 4.42 -8.82
N TYR A 387 -19.36 4.21 -10.09
CA TYR A 387 -20.12 5.18 -10.87
C TYR A 387 -21.07 4.52 -11.86
N ARG A 388 -22.07 5.28 -12.30
CA ARG A 388 -22.98 4.94 -13.39
C ARG A 388 -23.11 6.17 -14.30
N ILE A 389 -22.94 5.97 -15.59
CA ILE A 389 -23.21 6.99 -16.60
C ILE A 389 -24.73 7.10 -16.75
N ASP A 390 -25.29 8.27 -16.42
CA ASP A 390 -26.72 8.56 -16.54
C ASP A 390 -27.04 9.05 -17.96
N TYR A 391 -26.12 9.85 -18.52
CA TYR A 391 -26.14 10.27 -19.91
C TYR A 391 -24.72 10.35 -20.45
N LEU A 392 -24.41 9.66 -21.55
CA LEU A 392 -23.03 9.62 -22.06
C LEU A 392 -22.56 10.99 -22.55
N GLY A 393 -23.47 11.82 -23.07
CA GLY A 393 -23.16 13.08 -23.76
C GLY A 393 -23.03 12.93 -25.28
N ASP A 394 -22.93 14.07 -25.95
CA ASP A 394 -23.14 14.19 -27.40
C ASP A 394 -21.83 14.12 -28.19
N ALA A 395 -20.81 14.86 -27.76
CA ALA A 395 -19.59 15.10 -28.52
C ALA A 395 -18.31 14.82 -27.70
N PRO A 396 -17.25 14.26 -28.31
CA PRO A 396 -15.98 14.06 -27.61
C PRO A 396 -15.44 15.37 -27.01
N ILE A 397 -14.91 15.29 -25.80
CA ILE A 397 -14.21 16.42 -25.16
C ILE A 397 -12.77 16.43 -25.69
N ALA A 398 -12.36 17.53 -26.27
CA ALA A 398 -11.04 17.66 -26.85
C ALA A 398 -9.95 17.79 -25.77
N GLU A 399 -8.74 17.32 -26.06
CA GLU A 399 -7.62 17.33 -25.12
C GLU A 399 -7.19 18.78 -24.83
N GLY A 400 -7.18 19.19 -23.56
CA GLY A 400 -6.90 20.57 -23.15
C GLY A 400 -8.10 21.53 -23.18
N ALA A 401 -9.32 21.02 -23.41
CA ALA A 401 -10.53 21.83 -23.30
C ALA A 401 -10.77 22.35 -21.88
N VAL A 402 -11.40 23.51 -21.79
CA VAL A 402 -12.04 24.01 -20.56
C VAL A 402 -13.40 23.33 -20.45
N VAL A 403 -13.66 22.76 -19.27
CA VAL A 403 -14.90 22.02 -18.99
C VAL A 403 -15.69 22.78 -17.94
N SER A 404 -16.96 23.05 -18.25
CA SER A 404 -17.94 23.65 -17.34
C SER A 404 -18.77 22.54 -16.72
N VAL A 405 -18.82 22.46 -15.39
CA VAL A 405 -19.57 21.42 -14.67
C VAL A 405 -20.53 22.00 -13.64
N VAL A 406 -21.61 21.25 -13.41
CA VAL A 406 -22.56 21.42 -12.32
C VAL A 406 -22.55 20.14 -11.51
N VAL A 407 -22.40 20.27 -10.19
CA VAL A 407 -22.33 19.13 -9.28
C VAL A 407 -23.32 19.28 -8.14
N LYS A 408 -24.02 18.18 -7.86
CA LYS A 408 -24.81 17.98 -6.67
C LYS A 408 -24.12 16.96 -5.77
N GLU A 409 -23.98 17.31 -4.51
CA GLU A 409 -23.39 16.51 -3.44
C GLU A 409 -24.46 16.14 -2.43
N SER A 410 -24.60 14.84 -2.14
CA SER A 410 -25.56 14.33 -1.15
C SER A 410 -24.98 13.19 -0.34
N LEU A 411 -25.53 12.98 0.86
CA LEU A 411 -25.28 11.79 1.68
C LEU A 411 -26.09 10.60 1.16
N THR A 412 -25.75 9.39 1.63
CA THR A 412 -26.43 8.14 1.25
C THR A 412 -27.88 8.04 1.71
N ASP A 413 -28.31 8.91 2.63
CA ASP A 413 -29.71 9.04 3.07
C ASP A 413 -30.52 10.04 2.23
N GLY A 414 -29.90 10.67 1.22
CA GLY A 414 -30.52 11.67 0.35
C GLY A 414 -30.42 13.10 0.84
N THR A 415 -29.83 13.35 2.02
CA THR A 415 -29.56 14.71 2.50
C THR A 415 -28.64 15.43 1.52
N VAL A 416 -29.13 16.52 0.93
CA VAL A 416 -28.35 17.35 0.01
C VAL A 416 -27.38 18.21 0.83
N VAL A 417 -26.10 18.06 0.56
CA VAL A 417 -25.02 18.82 1.19
C VAL A 417 -24.78 20.11 0.42
N GLN A 418 -24.71 20.01 -0.91
CA GLN A 418 -24.51 21.13 -1.80
C GLN A 418 -25.13 20.83 -3.17
N ASP A 419 -25.78 21.83 -3.77
CA ASP A 419 -26.43 21.70 -5.07
C ASP A 419 -26.12 22.94 -5.91
N MET A 420 -25.21 22.80 -6.87
CA MET A 420 -24.79 23.90 -7.74
C MET A 420 -25.90 24.36 -8.68
N GLU A 421 -26.79 23.47 -9.11
CA GLU A 421 -27.89 23.80 -10.01
C GLU A 421 -28.92 24.67 -9.29
N THR A 422 -29.27 24.30 -8.05
CA THR A 422 -30.19 25.09 -7.21
C THR A 422 -29.58 26.44 -6.79
N SER A 423 -28.25 26.55 -6.79
CA SER A 423 -27.53 27.77 -6.41
C SER A 423 -27.10 28.64 -7.60
N ASP A 424 -27.53 28.31 -8.83
CA ASP A 424 -27.10 28.97 -10.07
C ASP A 424 -25.56 29.10 -10.19
N ARG A 425 -24.84 28.03 -9.82
CA ARG A 425 -23.38 27.95 -9.90
C ARG A 425 -22.93 26.98 -10.99
N VAL A 426 -21.90 27.39 -11.73
CA VAL A 426 -21.17 26.55 -12.69
C VAL A 426 -19.68 26.73 -12.42
N LEU A 427 -18.92 25.63 -12.43
CA LEU A 427 -17.46 25.66 -12.29
C LEU A 427 -16.83 25.36 -13.65
N SER A 428 -16.09 26.33 -14.20
CA SER A 428 -15.42 26.22 -15.50
C SER A 428 -13.92 26.33 -15.35
N GLN A 429 -13.20 25.27 -15.71
CA GLN A 429 -11.74 25.23 -15.66
C GLN A 429 -11.18 24.14 -16.59
N PRO A 430 -9.88 24.19 -16.96
CA PRO A 430 -9.23 23.10 -17.68
C PRO A 430 -9.39 21.75 -16.96
N LEU A 431 -9.53 20.65 -17.72
CA LEU A 431 -9.75 19.32 -17.16
C LEU A 431 -8.69 18.93 -16.11
N GLN A 432 -7.44 19.31 -16.31
CA GLN A 432 -6.33 18.99 -15.40
C GLN A 432 -6.40 19.70 -14.04
N ASP A 433 -7.18 20.77 -13.91
CA ASP A 433 -7.29 21.57 -12.69
C ASP A 433 -8.38 21.03 -11.75
N PHE A 434 -9.22 20.10 -12.22
CA PHE A 434 -10.18 19.42 -11.35
C PHE A 434 -9.46 18.46 -10.39
N PRO A 435 -10.03 18.16 -9.20
CA PRO A 435 -9.48 17.13 -8.33
C PRO A 435 -9.45 15.76 -9.04
N PRO A 436 -8.46 14.88 -8.78
CA PRO A 436 -8.28 13.61 -9.50
C PRO A 436 -9.53 12.73 -9.60
N LEU A 437 -10.35 12.74 -8.55
CA LEU A 437 -11.64 12.06 -8.48
C LEU A 437 -12.59 12.54 -9.60
N PHE A 438 -12.78 13.85 -9.72
CA PHE A 438 -13.64 14.47 -10.72
C PHE A 438 -13.02 14.38 -12.12
N GLN A 439 -11.70 14.46 -12.26
CA GLN A 439 -11.04 14.23 -13.55
C GLN A 439 -11.36 12.84 -14.12
N ALA A 440 -11.28 11.80 -13.29
CA ALA A 440 -11.61 10.45 -13.72
C ALA A 440 -13.09 10.32 -14.12
N ALA A 441 -13.99 10.93 -13.35
CA ALA A 441 -15.41 10.95 -13.69
C ALA A 441 -15.69 11.68 -15.02
N ILE A 442 -15.15 12.88 -15.22
CA ILE A 442 -15.35 13.67 -16.43
C ILE A 442 -14.79 12.94 -17.66
N LYS A 443 -13.68 12.20 -17.54
CA LYS A 443 -13.08 11.42 -18.64
C LYS A 443 -13.94 10.25 -19.12
N GLU A 444 -14.91 9.80 -18.32
CA GLU A 444 -15.89 8.77 -18.72
C GLU A 444 -17.05 9.35 -19.54
N LEU A 445 -17.13 10.68 -19.69
CA LEU A 445 -18.21 11.40 -20.34
C LEU A 445 -17.78 12.10 -21.63
N LYS A 446 -18.78 12.41 -22.44
CA LYS A 446 -18.73 13.36 -23.56
C LYS A 446 -19.32 14.70 -23.13
N ASN A 447 -19.21 15.73 -23.97
CA ASN A 447 -19.85 17.01 -23.73
C ASN A 447 -21.36 16.83 -23.47
N HIS A 448 -21.91 17.62 -22.55
CA HIS A 448 -23.26 17.47 -21.98
C HIS A 448 -23.54 16.17 -21.19
N GLY A 449 -22.54 15.31 -21.01
CA GLY A 449 -22.71 14.05 -20.29
C GLY A 449 -23.03 14.26 -18.81
N ALA A 450 -23.66 13.25 -18.21
CA ALA A 450 -23.98 13.20 -16.79
C ALA A 450 -23.69 11.81 -16.21
N LEU A 451 -23.20 11.79 -14.97
CA LEU A 451 -23.02 10.55 -14.22
C LEU A 451 -23.28 10.75 -12.73
N THR A 452 -23.61 9.64 -12.08
CA THR A 452 -23.69 9.53 -10.64
C THR A 452 -22.51 8.70 -10.14
N MET A 453 -21.78 9.17 -9.14
CA MET A 453 -20.69 8.45 -8.49
C MET A 453 -20.86 8.36 -6.97
N VAL A 454 -20.52 7.20 -6.43
CA VAL A 454 -20.53 6.86 -5.00
C VAL A 454 -19.10 6.78 -4.53
N VAL A 455 -18.74 7.71 -3.64
CA VAL A 455 -17.37 7.98 -3.25
C VAL A 455 -17.19 7.57 -1.79
N PRO A 456 -16.33 6.57 -1.52
CA PRO A 456 -16.06 6.14 -0.15
C PRO A 456 -15.38 7.28 0.65
N PRO A 457 -15.51 7.28 1.98
CA PRO A 457 -15.01 8.37 2.83
C PRO A 457 -13.51 8.65 2.63
N ALA A 458 -12.69 7.62 2.36
CA ALA A 458 -11.26 7.76 2.11
C ALA A 458 -10.90 8.62 0.88
N LEU A 459 -11.84 8.79 -0.06
CA LEU A 459 -11.69 9.62 -1.27
C LEU A 459 -12.49 10.93 -1.19
N ALA A 460 -13.18 11.17 -0.07
CA ALA A 460 -13.98 12.36 0.20
C ALA A 460 -13.47 13.06 1.48
N TYR A 461 -14.28 13.14 2.54
CA TYR A 461 -13.96 13.90 3.77
C TYR A 461 -13.40 13.05 4.93
N GLY A 462 -13.24 11.74 4.73
CA GLY A 462 -12.59 10.82 5.67
C GLY A 462 -13.21 10.77 7.08
N GLU A 463 -12.38 10.43 8.07
CA GLU A 463 -12.78 10.32 9.49
C GLU A 463 -13.09 11.67 10.15
N LYS A 464 -12.70 12.78 9.53
CA LYS A 464 -13.01 14.12 10.00
C LYS A 464 -14.41 14.56 9.56
N GLY A 465 -14.84 14.18 8.36
CA GLY A 465 -16.05 14.73 7.75
C GLY A 465 -15.86 16.20 7.35
N TYR A 466 -16.97 16.87 7.07
CA TYR A 466 -17.05 18.32 6.84
C TYR A 466 -18.19 18.91 7.69
N PRO A 467 -17.96 19.05 9.01
CA PRO A 467 -19.02 19.50 9.92
C PRO A 467 -19.50 20.94 9.62
N PRO A 468 -20.79 21.24 9.87
CA PRO A 468 -21.84 20.32 10.29
C PRO A 468 -22.49 19.54 9.12
N LYS A 469 -22.12 19.83 7.86
CA LYS A 469 -22.82 19.34 6.67
C LYS A 469 -22.57 17.85 6.35
N VAL A 470 -21.34 17.35 6.53
CA VAL A 470 -20.96 15.96 6.24
C VAL A 470 -20.42 15.29 7.50
N PRO A 471 -21.04 14.19 7.97
CA PRO A 471 -20.58 13.51 9.18
C PRO A 471 -19.28 12.74 8.97
N PRO A 472 -18.56 12.41 10.06
CA PRO A 472 -17.39 11.54 10.03
C PRO A 472 -17.64 10.20 9.32
N ASN A 473 -16.70 9.80 8.46
CA ASN A 473 -16.70 8.53 7.74
C ASN A 473 -17.92 8.33 6.80
N ALA A 474 -18.55 9.42 6.36
CA ALA A 474 -19.66 9.38 5.42
C ALA A 474 -19.21 9.00 4.00
N THR A 475 -19.97 8.10 3.38
CA THR A 475 -19.92 7.92 1.92
C THR A 475 -20.71 9.05 1.27
N VAL A 476 -20.14 9.66 0.22
CA VAL A 476 -20.75 10.79 -0.46
C VAL A 476 -21.17 10.38 -1.87
N VAL A 477 -22.34 10.85 -2.30
CA VAL A 477 -22.87 10.64 -3.64
C VAL A 477 -22.79 11.96 -4.40
N TYR A 478 -22.10 11.95 -5.54
CA TYR A 478 -22.05 13.08 -6.45
C TYR A 478 -22.86 12.78 -7.71
N THR A 479 -23.72 13.72 -8.09
CA THR A 479 -24.29 13.78 -9.44
C THR A 479 -23.56 14.88 -10.18
N LEU A 480 -22.85 14.52 -11.24
CA LEU A 480 -22.06 15.44 -12.05
C LEU A 480 -22.68 15.55 -13.44
N ARG A 481 -22.85 16.78 -13.91
CA ARG A 481 -23.24 17.11 -15.29
C ARG A 481 -22.22 18.05 -15.90
N ILE A 482 -21.83 17.76 -17.13
CA ILE A 482 -21.05 18.69 -17.96
C ILE A 482 -22.05 19.66 -18.60
N ASP A 483 -21.86 20.95 -18.37
CA ASP A 483 -22.68 21.99 -18.98
C ASP A 483 -22.19 22.35 -20.36
N ASP A 484 -20.86 22.49 -20.52
CA ASP A 484 -20.22 22.65 -21.82
C ASP A 484 -18.73 22.27 -21.75
N ALA A 485 -18.11 22.05 -22.90
CA ALA A 485 -16.67 21.84 -23.04
C ALA A 485 -16.17 22.53 -24.33
N TYR A 486 -15.25 23.49 -24.17
CA TYR A 486 -14.79 24.34 -25.26
C TYR A 486 -13.26 24.55 -25.23
N MET A 487 -12.69 24.86 -26.39
CA MET A 487 -11.29 25.23 -26.52
C MET A 487 -11.12 26.74 -26.37
N VAL A 488 -10.16 27.16 -25.56
CA VAL A 488 -9.74 28.57 -25.52
C VAL A 488 -8.74 28.78 -26.66
N GLU A 489 -9.13 29.52 -27.70
CA GLU A 489 -8.17 29.95 -28.73
C GLU A 489 -7.10 30.84 -28.09
N THR A 490 -5.88 30.32 -27.96
CA THR A 490 -4.73 31.14 -27.60
C THR A 490 -4.40 32.03 -28.79
N SER A 491 -4.91 33.27 -28.76
CA SER A 491 -4.55 34.28 -29.74
C SER A 491 -3.02 34.47 -29.73
N PRO A 492 -2.30 34.23 -30.84
CA PRO A 492 -0.85 34.34 -30.82
C PRO A 492 -0.46 35.79 -30.53
N ALA A 493 0.28 35.98 -29.44
CA ALA A 493 0.85 37.26 -29.06
C ALA A 493 1.52 37.90 -30.27
N LYS A 494 1.00 39.06 -30.66
CA LYS A 494 1.57 39.94 -31.69
C LYS A 494 2.98 40.28 -31.23
N LYS A 495 3.99 39.64 -31.84
CA LYS A 495 5.40 40.03 -31.66
C LYS A 495 5.51 41.50 -32.07
N LEU A 496 5.75 42.38 -31.10
CA LEU A 496 6.18 43.76 -31.31
C LEU A 496 7.70 43.80 -31.39
#